data_AF-A0A1V5RQ17-F1
#
_entry.id   AF-A0A1V5RQ17-F1
#
_cell.length_a   1.000
_cell.length_b   1.000
_cell.length_c   1.000
_cell.angle_alpha   90.00
_cell.angle_beta   90.00
_cell.angle_gamma   90.00
#
_symmetry.space_group_name_H-M   'P 1'
#
loop_
_entity.id
_entity.type
_entity.pdbx_description
1 polymer ?
#
loop_
_entity_poly.entity_id
_entity_poly.type
_entity_poly.pdbx_seq_one_letter_code
_entity_poly.pdbx_strand_id
1 'polypeptide(L)'
;MSKPLVVFIGGGESSEHEISIRSLYSVFNNFQSKIWRKAIVIIDKRGYWFFAYQFNDLLEKRKKQYFLKKNKKEEIVLIKRGGKTVVYSLERNKILDNVGMVFPLTHGTFGEDGSLQGYLELLNVPYVGANVLSSALGMDKEFFKKILKEAKIPVIPSLTLNYTDTSKERREKIEQAITKFGFPLFVKPASLGSSIGVSKVFEKPSLKWAINKAFDYDNKVLLEKFIKGREVECAVLGNENPQSSLVGEIQPQEEFYSYSAKYLNPAGAKLLAPTNLPFQTVKKIQKIALEVYRALGVTGMARVDFFLQPNGRVITSEINTIPGFTEISMYPKLWQASGLPYPKLLEKLVSLALETYKAKKRLRRSY
;
A
#
# COMPACT_ATOMS: atom_id res chain seq x y z
N MET A 1 28.07 17.67 14.20
CA MET A 1 26.61 17.46 14.41
C MET A 1 26.31 15.97 14.24
N SER A 2 25.40 15.39 15.03
CA SER A 2 24.99 14.00 14.84
C SER A 2 24.29 13.83 13.49
N LYS A 3 24.53 12.70 12.82
CA LYS A 3 23.85 12.34 11.56
C LYS A 3 22.33 12.33 11.77
N PRO A 4 21.53 12.88 10.84
CA PRO A 4 20.07 12.90 10.97
C PRO A 4 19.49 11.48 10.99
N LEU A 5 18.33 11.31 11.63
CA LEU A 5 17.68 10.01 11.84
C LEU A 5 16.56 9.76 10.83
N VAL A 6 16.60 8.62 10.15
CA VAL A 6 15.44 8.03 9.47
C VAL A 6 14.76 7.07 10.44
N VAL A 7 13.48 7.30 10.70
CA VAL A 7 12.64 6.40 11.48
C VAL A 7 11.80 5.55 10.53
N PHE A 8 11.99 4.23 10.58
CA PHE A 8 11.17 3.29 9.83
C PHE A 8 9.99 2.86 10.69
N ILE A 9 8.76 3.13 10.24
CA ILE A 9 7.54 2.84 10.99
C ILE A 9 6.88 1.60 10.38
N GLY A 10 6.56 0.59 11.20
CA GLY A 10 5.79 -0.58 10.77
C GLY A 10 4.89 -1.13 11.88
N GLY A 11 4.26 -2.27 11.62
CA GLY A 11 3.13 -2.78 12.42
C GLY A 11 1.80 -2.15 11.99
N GLY A 12 0.99 -1.76 12.98
CA GLY A 12 -0.32 -1.10 12.81
C GLY A 12 -1.50 -1.92 13.36
N GLU A 13 -2.62 -1.24 13.63
CA GLU A 13 -3.92 -1.85 13.89
C GLU A 13 -4.56 -2.25 12.55
N SER A 14 -3.99 -3.28 11.93
CA SER A 14 -4.35 -3.73 10.60
C SER A 14 -4.21 -5.25 10.53
N SER A 15 -5.04 -5.87 9.70
CA SER A 15 -4.92 -7.28 9.33
C SER A 15 -3.60 -7.60 8.60
N GLU A 16 -2.89 -6.58 8.15
CA GLU A 16 -1.61 -6.67 7.45
C GLU A 16 -0.41 -6.41 8.38
N HIS A 17 -0.63 -6.35 9.70
CA HIS A 17 0.38 -6.11 10.73
C HIS A 17 1.65 -6.95 10.54
N GLU A 18 1.53 -8.28 10.43
CA GLU A 18 2.69 -9.17 10.31
C GLU A 18 3.48 -8.94 9.01
N ILE A 19 2.81 -8.55 7.92
CA ILE A 19 3.45 -8.25 6.63
C ILE A 19 4.20 -6.92 6.72
N SER A 20 3.61 -5.96 7.43
CA SER A 20 4.21 -4.66 7.73
C SER A 20 5.50 -4.83 8.54
N ILE A 21 5.50 -5.68 9.57
CA ILE A 21 6.70 -6.03 10.35
C ILE A 21 7.78 -6.71 9.49
N ARG A 22 7.40 -7.62 8.57
CA ARG A 22 8.36 -8.26 7.64
C ARG A 22 8.96 -7.25 6.65
N SER A 23 8.16 -6.32 6.15
CA SER A 23 8.60 -5.25 5.27
C SER A 23 9.57 -4.32 6.01
N LEU A 24 9.24 -3.94 7.24
CA LEU A 24 10.11 -3.19 8.13
C LEU A 24 11.45 -3.87 8.36
N TYR A 25 11.47 -5.17 8.67
CA TYR A 25 12.70 -5.94 8.81
C TYR A 25 13.57 -5.88 7.55
N SER A 26 12.95 -6.15 6.40
CA SER A 26 13.61 -6.16 5.09
C SER A 26 14.24 -4.82 4.76
N VAL A 27 13.47 -3.74 4.87
CA VAL A 27 13.91 -2.37 4.58
C VAL A 27 14.99 -1.94 5.58
N PHE A 28 14.77 -2.14 6.88
CA PHE A 28 15.71 -1.72 7.91
C PHE A 28 17.09 -2.37 7.72
N ASN A 29 17.14 -3.65 7.35
CA ASN A 29 18.41 -4.36 7.15
C ASN A 29 19.10 -4.01 5.82
N ASN A 30 18.32 -3.80 4.75
CA ASN A 30 18.86 -3.43 3.44
C ASN A 30 19.16 -1.92 3.31
N PHE A 31 18.70 -1.09 4.24
CA PHE A 31 19.02 0.33 4.26
C PHE A 31 20.47 0.56 4.70
N GLN A 32 21.29 0.92 3.72
CA GLN A 32 22.70 1.27 3.88
C GLN A 32 22.86 2.77 3.61
N SER A 33 23.28 3.52 4.62
CA SER A 33 23.49 4.95 4.48
C SER A 33 24.69 5.42 5.29
N LYS A 34 25.56 6.21 4.66
CA LYS A 34 26.66 6.90 5.35
C LYS A 34 26.22 8.22 5.97
N ILE A 35 25.09 8.79 5.53
CA ILE A 35 24.61 10.11 5.94
C ILE A 35 23.50 10.05 6.99
N TRP A 36 22.71 8.96 7.02
CA TRP A 36 21.57 8.80 7.92
C TRP A 36 21.88 7.75 9.00
N ARG A 37 21.50 8.04 10.24
CA ARG A 37 21.25 6.98 11.24
C ARG A 37 19.87 6.39 10.99
N LYS A 38 19.65 5.17 11.47
CA LYS A 38 18.36 4.48 11.39
C LYS A 38 17.86 4.06 12.77
N ALA A 39 16.56 4.11 12.94
CA ALA A 39 15.83 3.52 14.06
C ALA A 39 14.49 3.00 13.57
N ILE A 40 13.83 2.18 14.38
CA ILE A 40 12.50 1.66 14.10
C ILE A 40 11.49 2.22 15.08
N VAL A 41 10.25 2.31 14.61
CA VAL A 41 9.06 2.44 15.44
C VAL A 41 8.09 1.33 15.06
N ILE A 42 7.58 0.60 16.05
CA ILE A 42 6.52 -0.39 15.88
C ILE A 42 5.23 0.16 16.46
N ILE A 43 4.18 0.16 15.65
CA ILE A 43 2.81 0.34 16.10
C ILE A 43 2.25 -1.05 16.37
N ASP A 44 1.84 -1.37 17.60
CA ASP A 44 1.25 -2.66 17.91
C ASP A 44 -0.22 -2.78 17.43
N LYS A 45 -0.83 -3.95 17.64
CA LYS A 45 -2.22 -4.22 17.24
C LYS A 45 -3.26 -3.43 18.05
N ARG A 46 -2.85 -2.71 19.09
CA ARG A 46 -3.71 -1.82 19.89
C ARG A 46 -3.40 -0.34 19.58
N GLY A 47 -2.52 -0.07 18.63
CA GLY A 47 -2.15 1.28 18.23
C GLY A 47 -1.05 1.94 19.07
N TYR A 48 -0.41 1.23 20.02
CA TYR A 48 0.68 1.79 20.82
C TYR A 48 2.00 1.79 20.06
N TRP A 49 2.82 2.82 20.26
CA TRP A 49 4.05 3.05 19.51
C TRP A 49 5.28 2.76 20.38
N PHE A 50 6.23 2.01 19.84
CA PHE A 50 7.45 1.62 20.54
C PHE A 50 8.68 1.90 19.70
N PHE A 51 9.74 2.45 20.30
CA PHE A 51 10.95 2.90 19.60
C PHE A 51 12.18 2.07 19.98
N ALA A 52 13.03 1.79 18.99
CA ALA A 52 14.38 1.30 19.24
C ALA A 52 15.36 1.61 18.11
N TYR A 53 16.65 1.64 18.44
CA TYR A 53 17.70 1.80 17.45
C TYR A 53 17.99 0.52 16.67
N GLN A 54 17.79 -0.67 17.27
CA GLN A 54 17.93 -1.95 16.57
C GLN A 54 16.60 -2.68 16.50
N PHE A 55 16.38 -3.39 15.38
CA PHE A 55 15.17 -4.18 15.18
C PHE A 55 14.97 -5.25 16.26
N ASN A 56 16.07 -5.95 16.60
CA ASN A 56 16.06 -7.03 17.57
C ASN A 56 15.89 -6.56 19.02
N ASP A 57 15.89 -5.25 19.29
CA ASP A 57 15.60 -4.73 20.64
C ASP A 57 14.10 -4.84 20.95
N LEU A 58 13.22 -4.60 19.97
CA LEU A 58 11.76 -4.68 20.14
C LEU A 58 11.17 -6.03 19.71
N LEU A 59 11.76 -6.67 18.71
CA LEU A 59 11.17 -7.82 18.05
C LEU A 59 12.03 -9.07 18.24
N GLU A 60 11.35 -10.21 18.38
CA GLU A 60 11.96 -11.53 18.42
C GLU A 60 11.36 -12.43 17.32
N LYS A 61 12.17 -13.32 16.78
CA LYS A 61 11.74 -14.23 15.71
C LYS A 61 11.27 -15.55 16.31
N ARG A 62 10.03 -15.97 16.01
CA ARG A 62 9.46 -17.27 16.40
C ARG A 62 8.73 -17.89 15.21
N LYS A 63 8.97 -19.17 14.91
CA LYS A 63 8.32 -19.90 13.80
C LYS A 63 8.22 -19.10 12.47
N LYS A 64 9.33 -18.46 12.05
CA LYS A 64 9.44 -17.60 10.83
C LYS A 64 8.58 -16.32 10.84
N GLN A 65 8.08 -15.90 12.00
CA GLN A 65 7.37 -14.64 12.20
C GLN A 65 8.08 -13.79 13.26
N TYR A 66 7.82 -12.49 13.26
CA TYR A 66 8.40 -11.54 14.22
C TYR A 66 7.30 -11.07 15.17
N PHE A 67 7.62 -11.09 16.47
CA PHE A 67 6.69 -10.71 17.52
C PHE A 67 7.32 -9.67 18.43
N LEU A 68 6.51 -8.75 18.92
CA LEU A 68 6.94 -7.80 19.94
C LEU A 68 7.30 -8.54 21.23
N LYS A 69 8.50 -8.28 21.75
CA LYS A 69 8.97 -8.84 23.02
C LYS A 69 8.07 -8.40 24.17
N LYS A 70 7.84 -9.30 25.14
CA LYS A 70 6.97 -9.02 26.29
C LYS A 70 7.54 -7.99 27.26
N ASN A 71 8.87 -7.83 27.35
CA ASN A 71 9.53 -7.02 28.36
C ASN A 71 10.15 -5.74 27.76
N LYS A 72 9.97 -4.61 28.46
CA LYS A 72 10.55 -3.27 28.18
C LYS A 72 10.22 -2.71 26.81
N LYS A 73 8.96 -2.33 26.61
CA LYS A 73 8.58 -1.52 25.46
C LYS A 73 8.38 -0.09 25.94
N GLU A 74 9.38 0.76 25.74
CA GLU A 74 9.25 2.19 26.03
C GLU A 74 8.21 2.79 25.09
N GLU A 75 7.04 3.14 25.62
CA GLU A 75 5.98 3.78 24.83
C GLU A 75 6.41 5.20 24.43
N ILE A 76 6.19 5.53 23.16
CA ILE A 76 6.58 6.81 22.57
C ILE A 76 5.45 7.48 21.82
N VAL A 77 5.62 8.77 21.57
CA VAL A 77 4.85 9.53 20.57
C VAL A 77 5.79 10.36 19.72
N LEU A 78 5.40 10.66 18.48
CA LEU A 78 6.06 11.67 17.68
C LEU A 78 5.38 13.03 17.91
N ILE A 79 6.15 14.03 18.31
CA ILE A 79 5.61 15.37 18.54
C ILE A 79 6.48 16.43 17.90
N LYS A 80 5.90 17.61 17.71
CA LYS A 80 6.64 18.80 17.30
C LYS A 80 7.07 19.58 18.53
N ARG A 81 8.38 19.73 18.75
CA ARG A 81 8.95 20.47 19.88
C ARG A 81 10.17 21.25 19.42
N GLY A 82 10.22 22.55 19.76
CA GLY A 82 11.32 23.43 19.35
C GLY A 82 11.51 23.52 17.83
N GLY A 83 10.41 23.48 17.06
CA GLY A 83 10.44 23.52 15.59
C GLY A 83 10.88 22.21 14.90
N LYS A 84 11.17 21.15 15.67
CA LYS A 84 11.61 19.84 15.16
C LYS A 84 10.60 18.76 15.52
N THR A 85 10.55 17.71 14.71
CA THR A 85 9.86 16.47 15.07
C THR A 85 10.78 15.63 15.93
N VAL A 86 10.27 15.11 17.04
CA VAL A 86 11.05 14.35 18.02
C VAL A 86 10.36 13.05 18.41
N VAL A 87 11.15 12.04 18.76
CA VAL A 87 10.67 10.86 19.49
C VAL A 87 10.60 11.22 20.96
N TYR A 88 9.40 11.23 21.53
CA TYR A 88 9.18 11.54 22.94
C TYR A 88 8.80 10.28 23.70
N SER A 89 9.53 9.98 24.77
CA SER A 89 9.22 8.88 25.69
C SER A 89 8.14 9.30 26.68
N LEU A 90 7.04 8.55 26.72
CA LEU A 90 5.96 8.78 27.69
C LEU A 90 6.38 8.33 29.09
N GLU A 91 7.10 7.21 29.19
CA GLU A 91 7.56 6.66 30.47
C GLU A 91 8.66 7.51 31.11
N ARG A 92 9.64 7.97 30.31
CA ARG A 92 10.77 8.76 30.81
C ARG A 92 10.54 10.26 30.77
N ASN A 93 9.41 10.70 30.23
CA ASN A 93 9.04 12.10 30.08
C ASN A 93 10.14 12.97 29.45
N LYS A 94 10.80 12.45 28.39
CA LYS A 94 11.95 13.12 27.75
C LYS A 94 12.02 12.85 26.26
N ILE A 95 12.73 13.74 25.56
CA ILE A 95 13.09 13.55 24.16
C ILE A 95 14.17 12.46 24.07
N LEU A 96 13.95 11.48 23.21
CA LEU A 96 14.92 10.42 22.91
C LEU A 96 15.83 10.79 21.73
N ASP A 97 15.26 11.33 20.65
CA ASP A 97 16.02 11.78 19.47
C ASP A 97 15.18 12.73 18.59
N ASN A 98 15.84 13.42 17.66
CA ASN A 98 15.20 14.21 16.61
C ASN A 98 14.95 13.36 15.37
N VAL A 99 13.73 13.42 14.82
CA VAL A 99 13.35 12.72 13.59
C VAL A 99 13.65 13.61 12.39
N GLY A 100 14.56 13.16 11.53
CA GLY A 100 14.90 13.86 10.30
C GLY A 100 14.02 13.44 9.11
N MET A 101 13.54 12.19 9.11
CA MET A 101 12.64 11.63 8.10
C MET A 101 11.90 10.42 8.66
N VAL A 102 10.73 10.16 8.09
CA VAL A 102 9.97 8.92 8.29
C VAL A 102 9.91 8.06 7.03
N PHE A 103 10.10 6.76 7.18
CA PHE A 103 9.84 5.77 6.13
C PHE A 103 8.66 4.90 6.59
N PRO A 104 7.42 5.20 6.17
CA PRO A 104 6.25 4.42 6.55
C PRO A 104 6.20 3.09 5.79
N LEU A 105 5.96 2.01 6.53
CA LEU A 105 5.81 0.63 6.05
C LEU A 105 4.59 -0.04 6.69
N THR A 106 3.72 0.75 7.31
CA THR A 106 2.42 0.34 7.85
C THR A 106 1.47 0.06 6.70
N HIS A 107 1.07 -1.21 6.53
CA HIS A 107 0.14 -1.65 5.48
C HIS A 107 -1.31 -1.65 5.97
N GLY A 108 -2.24 -1.39 5.06
CA GLY A 108 -3.67 -1.36 5.30
C GLY A 108 -4.15 -0.10 6.04
N THR A 109 -5.17 -0.29 6.88
CA THR A 109 -5.85 0.79 7.62
C THR A 109 -4.86 1.64 8.42
N PHE A 110 -5.09 2.95 8.41
CA PHE A 110 -4.26 4.02 8.98
C PHE A 110 -2.87 4.23 8.34
N GLY A 111 -2.32 3.23 7.66
CA GLY A 111 -1.02 3.29 7.01
C GLY A 111 -1.10 3.75 5.55
N GLU A 112 -2.06 3.23 4.80
CA GLU A 112 -2.20 3.45 3.35
C GLU A 112 -3.35 4.40 2.97
N ASP A 113 -4.22 4.74 3.91
CA ASP A 113 -5.44 5.54 3.71
C ASP A 113 -5.24 7.06 3.84
N GLY A 114 -4.02 7.52 4.12
CA GLY A 114 -3.70 8.93 4.31
C GLY A 114 -3.67 9.38 5.77
N SER A 115 -4.12 8.58 6.74
CA SER A 115 -4.14 8.97 8.15
C SER A 115 -2.74 9.19 8.71
N LEU A 116 -1.83 8.22 8.57
CA LEU A 116 -0.44 8.36 9.00
C LEU A 116 0.25 9.51 8.25
N GLN A 117 0.01 9.64 6.94
CA GLN A 117 0.57 10.74 6.14
C GLN A 117 0.10 12.10 6.68
N GLY A 118 -1.19 12.25 7.03
CA GLY A 118 -1.74 13.47 7.59
C GLY A 118 -1.11 13.83 8.94
N TYR A 119 -0.90 12.84 9.79
CA TYR A 119 -0.15 13.02 11.04
C TYR A 119 1.29 13.51 10.80
N LEU A 120 1.99 12.94 9.82
CA LEU A 120 3.34 13.35 9.44
C LEU A 120 3.39 14.76 8.81
N GLU A 121 2.37 15.16 8.05
CA GLU A 121 2.21 16.53 7.53
C GLU A 121 2.11 17.56 8.66
N LEU A 122 1.31 17.27 9.70
CA LEU A 122 1.17 18.15 10.88
C LEU A 122 2.48 18.29 11.65
N LEU A 123 3.24 17.18 11.78
CA LEU A 123 4.57 17.18 12.36
C LEU A 123 5.60 17.92 11.49
N ASN A 124 5.28 18.17 10.21
CA ASN A 124 6.16 18.81 9.23
C ASN A 124 7.50 18.06 9.09
N VAL A 125 7.44 16.73 9.06
CA VAL A 125 8.59 15.84 8.81
C VAL A 125 8.52 15.29 7.38
N PRO A 126 9.63 15.22 6.62
CA PRO A 126 9.60 14.54 5.33
C PRO A 126 9.31 13.06 5.53
N TYR A 127 8.54 12.46 4.61
CA TYR A 127 8.27 11.03 4.63
C TYR A 127 8.29 10.42 3.23
N VAL A 128 8.63 9.14 3.17
CA VAL A 128 8.67 8.35 1.93
C VAL A 128 7.27 7.92 1.52
N GLY A 129 6.97 7.97 0.22
CA GLY A 129 5.74 7.44 -0.37
C GLY A 129 4.74 8.51 -0.78
N ALA A 130 3.51 8.07 -1.03
CA ALA A 130 2.41 8.89 -1.51
C ALA A 130 1.95 9.92 -0.46
N ASN A 131 1.41 11.06 -0.91
CA ASN A 131 0.83 12.08 -0.03
C ASN A 131 -0.56 11.65 0.49
N VAL A 132 -1.14 12.44 1.41
CA VAL A 132 -2.45 12.20 2.03
C VAL A 132 -3.55 11.87 1.02
N LEU A 133 -3.72 12.71 -0.01
CA LEU A 133 -4.79 12.55 -0.99
C LEU A 133 -4.57 11.28 -1.84
N SER A 134 -3.36 11.09 -2.34
CA SER A 134 -3.02 9.93 -3.18
C SER A 134 -3.12 8.61 -2.42
N SER A 135 -2.74 8.60 -1.14
CA SER A 135 -2.96 7.47 -0.23
C SER A 135 -4.45 7.16 -0.08
N ALA A 136 -5.27 8.15 0.30
CA ALA A 136 -6.72 7.98 0.44
C ALA A 136 -7.39 7.51 -0.86
N LEU A 137 -7.04 8.11 -2.00
CA LEU A 137 -7.56 7.74 -3.32
C LEU A 137 -7.12 6.34 -3.76
N GLY A 138 -5.91 5.90 -3.40
CA GLY A 138 -5.42 4.55 -3.69
C GLY A 138 -6.12 3.48 -2.86
N MET A 139 -6.43 3.81 -1.60
CA MET A 139 -7.10 2.89 -0.68
C MET A 139 -8.59 2.72 -1.00
N ASP A 140 -9.29 3.82 -1.30
CA ASP A 140 -10.73 3.79 -1.61
C ASP A 140 -11.00 3.36 -3.06
N LYS A 141 -11.40 2.10 -3.24
CA LYS A 141 -11.64 1.50 -4.55
C LYS A 141 -12.77 2.15 -5.34
N GLU A 142 -13.71 2.83 -4.72
CA GLU A 142 -14.74 3.57 -5.44
C GLU A 142 -14.14 4.84 -6.06
N PHE A 143 -13.46 5.66 -5.25
CA PHE A 143 -12.88 6.92 -5.74
C PHE A 143 -11.73 6.67 -6.71
N PHE A 144 -10.87 5.68 -6.45
CA PHE A 144 -9.87 5.18 -7.40
C PHE A 144 -10.48 4.96 -8.79
N LYS A 145 -11.60 4.24 -8.88
CA LYS A 145 -12.28 3.93 -10.14
C LYS A 145 -12.95 5.14 -10.76
N LYS A 146 -13.52 6.05 -9.96
CA LYS A 146 -14.11 7.29 -10.45
C LYS A 146 -13.06 8.16 -11.14
N ILE A 147 -11.90 8.35 -10.51
CA ILE A 147 -10.79 9.12 -11.09
C ILE A 147 -10.27 8.46 -12.38
N LEU A 148 -10.12 7.14 -12.40
CA LEU A 148 -9.68 6.43 -13.60
C LEU A 148 -10.67 6.53 -14.76
N LYS A 149 -11.97 6.43 -14.48
CA LYS A 149 -13.02 6.62 -15.49
C LYS A 149 -12.96 8.02 -16.08
N GLU A 150 -12.82 9.04 -15.24
CA GLU A 150 -12.68 10.44 -15.68
C GLU A 150 -11.42 10.64 -16.54
N ALA A 151 -10.30 10.03 -16.13
CA ALA A 151 -9.05 10.02 -16.89
C ALA A 151 -9.09 9.13 -18.16
N LYS A 152 -10.23 8.49 -18.47
CA LYS A 152 -10.42 7.56 -19.59
C LYS A 152 -9.47 6.35 -19.54
N ILE A 153 -9.02 5.98 -18.34
CA ILE A 153 -8.16 4.81 -18.11
C ILE A 153 -9.06 3.58 -17.89
N PRO A 154 -8.81 2.47 -18.61
CA PRO A 154 -9.59 1.25 -18.44
C PRO A 154 -9.51 0.71 -17.01
N VAL A 155 -10.65 0.53 -16.37
CA VAL A 155 -10.77 0.02 -15.00
C VAL A 155 -11.94 -0.96 -14.90
N ILE A 156 -11.87 -1.88 -13.94
CA ILE A 156 -12.92 -2.89 -13.73
C ILE A 156 -14.28 -2.19 -13.50
N PRO A 157 -15.32 -2.49 -14.30
CA PRO A 157 -16.66 -2.00 -14.06
C PRO A 157 -17.18 -2.41 -12.68
N SER A 158 -17.75 -1.45 -11.96
CA SER A 158 -18.25 -1.65 -10.61
C SER A 158 -19.46 -0.77 -10.30
N LEU A 159 -20.23 -1.20 -9.29
CA LEU A 159 -21.23 -0.41 -8.58
C LEU A 159 -20.92 -0.45 -7.07
N THR A 160 -21.30 0.60 -6.36
CA THR A 160 -21.02 0.74 -4.92
C THR A 160 -22.32 0.77 -4.12
N LEU A 161 -22.39 -0.11 -3.12
CA LEU A 161 -23.41 -0.10 -2.08
C LEU A 161 -22.86 0.64 -0.86
N ASN A 162 -23.68 1.50 -0.26
CA ASN A 162 -23.38 2.13 1.02
C ASN A 162 -24.19 1.44 2.13
N TYR A 163 -23.64 1.42 3.33
CA TYR A 163 -24.32 0.91 4.51
C TYR A 163 -25.63 1.67 4.77
N THR A 164 -25.65 2.97 4.46
CA THR A 164 -26.79 3.88 4.59
C THR A 164 -27.79 3.81 3.43
N ASP A 165 -27.52 3.04 2.37
CA ASP A 165 -28.50 2.86 1.29
C ASP A 165 -29.80 2.27 1.86
N THR A 166 -30.94 2.85 1.50
CA THR A 166 -32.26 2.28 1.81
C THR A 166 -32.42 0.90 1.18
N SER A 167 -33.33 0.08 1.73
CA SER A 167 -33.65 -1.24 1.17
C SER A 167 -34.03 -1.19 -0.32
N LYS A 168 -34.64 -0.09 -0.78
CA LYS A 168 -35.00 0.13 -2.19
C LYS A 168 -33.76 0.40 -3.05
N GLU A 169 -32.94 1.38 -2.67
CA GLU A 169 -31.72 1.74 -3.40
C GLU A 169 -30.75 0.57 -3.50
N ARG A 170 -30.55 -0.14 -2.38
CA ARG A 170 -29.67 -1.32 -2.34
C ARG A 170 -30.13 -2.39 -3.32
N ARG A 171 -31.42 -2.70 -3.34
CA ARG A 171 -32.02 -3.66 -4.27
C ARG A 171 -31.84 -3.20 -5.72
N GLU A 172 -32.11 -1.94 -6.04
CA GLU A 172 -31.94 -1.39 -7.39
C GLU A 172 -30.48 -1.49 -7.86
N LYS A 173 -29.51 -1.11 -7.02
CA LYS A 173 -28.08 -1.23 -7.34
C LYS A 173 -27.65 -2.68 -7.55
N ILE A 174 -28.18 -3.62 -6.75
CA ILE A 174 -27.92 -5.06 -6.90
C ILE A 174 -28.46 -5.57 -8.25
N GLU A 175 -29.71 -5.29 -8.59
CA GLU A 175 -30.29 -5.72 -9.87
C GLU A 175 -29.54 -5.08 -11.06
N GLN A 176 -29.14 -3.81 -10.94
CA GLN A 176 -28.30 -3.15 -11.94
C GLN A 176 -26.95 -3.83 -12.09
N ALA A 177 -26.30 -4.25 -10.99
CA ALA A 177 -25.03 -4.98 -11.05
C ALA A 177 -25.20 -6.32 -11.76
N ILE A 178 -26.23 -7.09 -11.39
CA ILE A 178 -26.55 -8.38 -12.03
C ILE A 178 -26.78 -8.19 -13.53
N THR A 179 -27.61 -7.21 -13.91
CA THR A 179 -27.95 -6.94 -15.31
C THR A 179 -26.74 -6.49 -16.13
N LYS A 180 -25.90 -5.59 -15.59
CA LYS A 180 -24.78 -5.01 -16.34
C LYS A 180 -23.53 -5.90 -16.38
N PHE A 181 -23.28 -6.66 -15.31
CA PHE A 181 -22.02 -7.38 -15.14
C PHE A 181 -22.17 -8.89 -15.29
N GLY A 182 -23.35 -9.44 -15.01
CA GLY A 182 -23.59 -10.88 -14.97
C GLY A 182 -22.83 -11.57 -13.83
N PHE A 183 -22.90 -12.90 -13.79
CA PHE A 183 -22.12 -13.73 -12.88
C PHE A 183 -20.90 -14.35 -13.60
N PRO A 184 -19.81 -14.67 -12.87
CA PRO A 184 -19.61 -14.36 -11.46
C PRO A 184 -19.37 -12.87 -11.19
N LEU A 185 -19.74 -12.43 -9.99
CA LEU A 185 -19.46 -11.09 -9.44
C LEU A 185 -18.39 -11.18 -8.36
N PHE A 186 -17.58 -10.14 -8.22
CA PHE A 186 -16.79 -9.95 -7.01
C PHE A 186 -17.50 -8.98 -6.08
N VAL A 187 -17.64 -9.36 -4.81
CA VAL A 187 -18.12 -8.50 -3.73
C VAL A 187 -16.96 -8.23 -2.80
N LYS A 188 -16.66 -6.95 -2.53
CA LYS A 188 -15.52 -6.58 -1.66
C LYS A 188 -15.72 -5.27 -0.92
N PRO A 189 -15.10 -5.10 0.27
CA PRO A 189 -14.98 -3.81 0.94
C PRO A 189 -14.28 -2.78 0.05
N ALA A 190 -14.62 -1.50 0.18
CA ALA A 190 -14.02 -0.44 -0.62
C ALA A 190 -12.58 -0.10 -0.20
N SER A 191 -12.29 -0.16 1.09
CA SER A 191 -11.12 0.46 1.72
C SER A 191 -10.22 -0.53 2.44
N LEU A 192 -10.15 -1.79 1.96
CA LEU A 192 -9.23 -2.81 2.49
C LEU A 192 -8.39 -3.47 1.40
N GLY A 193 -7.20 -3.93 1.79
CA GLY A 193 -6.29 -4.72 0.97
C GLY A 193 -6.39 -6.23 1.22
N SER A 194 -5.42 -6.97 0.67
CA SER A 194 -5.13 -8.36 1.06
C SER A 194 -6.27 -9.39 0.91
N SER A 195 -7.25 -9.12 0.04
CA SER A 195 -8.39 -10.01 -0.27
C SER A 195 -9.30 -10.32 0.94
N ILE A 196 -9.26 -9.48 1.98
CA ILE A 196 -10.10 -9.61 3.18
C ILE A 196 -11.51 -9.09 2.89
N GLY A 197 -12.52 -9.82 3.35
CA GLY A 197 -13.93 -9.52 3.04
C GLY A 197 -14.32 -9.73 1.58
N VAL A 198 -13.42 -10.21 0.71
CA VAL A 198 -13.69 -10.45 -0.71
C VAL A 198 -14.40 -11.78 -0.90
N SER A 199 -15.42 -11.80 -1.78
CA SER A 199 -16.15 -13.00 -2.17
C SER A 199 -16.40 -13.02 -3.67
N LYS A 200 -16.18 -14.17 -4.32
CA LYS A 200 -16.61 -14.44 -5.70
C LYS A 200 -17.97 -15.12 -5.64
N VAL A 201 -18.97 -14.49 -6.23
CA VAL A 201 -20.38 -14.88 -6.16
C VAL A 201 -20.80 -15.39 -7.53
N PHE A 202 -21.32 -16.62 -7.61
CA PHE A 202 -21.72 -17.25 -8.87
C PHE A 202 -23.21 -17.14 -9.17
N GLU A 203 -24.02 -16.79 -8.17
CA GLU A 203 -25.46 -16.76 -8.27
C GLU A 203 -26.09 -15.81 -7.25
N LYS A 204 -27.36 -15.43 -7.49
CA LYS A 204 -28.08 -14.46 -6.67
C LYS A 204 -28.26 -14.86 -5.20
N PRO A 205 -28.54 -16.14 -4.83
CA PRO A 205 -28.74 -16.54 -3.44
C PRO A 205 -27.54 -16.26 -2.52
N SER A 206 -26.31 -16.42 -3.01
CA SER A 206 -25.08 -16.19 -2.23
C SER A 206 -24.67 -14.72 -2.12
N LEU A 207 -25.31 -13.82 -2.88
CA LEU A 207 -24.95 -12.41 -2.94
C LEU A 207 -25.23 -11.68 -1.61
N LYS A 208 -26.36 -11.97 -0.95
CA LYS A 208 -26.73 -11.33 0.33
C LYS A 208 -25.69 -11.62 1.41
N TRP A 209 -25.24 -12.87 1.52
CA TRP A 209 -24.21 -13.26 2.46
C TRP A 209 -22.88 -12.54 2.15
N ALA A 210 -22.46 -12.52 0.89
CA ALA A 210 -21.22 -11.87 0.47
C ALA A 210 -21.22 -10.36 0.76
N ILE A 211 -22.36 -9.69 0.54
CA ILE A 211 -22.53 -8.27 0.85
C ILE A 211 -22.45 -8.02 2.35
N ASN A 212 -23.17 -8.80 3.16
CA ASN A 212 -23.12 -8.65 4.62
C ASN A 212 -21.70 -8.88 5.16
N LYS A 213 -21.02 -9.93 4.68
CA LYS A 213 -19.63 -10.21 5.04
C LYS A 213 -18.70 -9.05 4.67
N ALA A 214 -18.90 -8.38 3.54
CA ALA A 214 -18.09 -7.23 3.15
C ALA A 214 -18.39 -5.99 4.03
N PHE A 215 -19.65 -5.81 4.47
CA PHE A 215 -20.03 -4.74 5.39
C PHE A 215 -19.48 -4.92 6.82
N ASP A 216 -19.06 -6.13 7.21
CA ASP A 216 -18.33 -6.34 8.48
C ASP A 216 -16.99 -5.58 8.52
N TYR A 217 -16.49 -5.13 7.36
CA TYR A 217 -15.16 -4.53 7.21
C TYR A 217 -15.15 -3.08 6.71
N ASP A 218 -16.23 -2.61 6.09
CA ASP A 218 -16.32 -1.26 5.54
C ASP A 218 -17.79 -0.84 5.40
N ASN A 219 -18.06 0.46 5.52
CA ASN A 219 -19.38 1.05 5.27
C ASN A 219 -19.69 1.18 3.77
N LYS A 220 -18.74 0.85 2.89
CA LYS A 220 -18.91 0.81 1.43
C LYS A 220 -18.46 -0.54 0.86
N VAL A 221 -19.29 -1.11 -0.01
CA VAL A 221 -19.05 -2.40 -0.65
C VAL A 221 -19.16 -2.26 -2.17
N LEU A 222 -18.17 -2.77 -2.90
CA LEU A 222 -18.19 -2.83 -4.35
C LEU A 222 -18.76 -4.16 -4.84
N LEU A 223 -19.60 -4.06 -5.86
CA LEU A 223 -19.99 -5.15 -6.75
C LEU A 223 -19.24 -4.96 -8.07
N GLU A 224 -18.32 -5.86 -8.39
CA GLU A 224 -17.47 -5.78 -9.57
C GLU A 224 -17.73 -6.89 -10.57
N LYS A 225 -17.58 -6.54 -11.85
CA LYS A 225 -17.54 -7.51 -12.94
C LYS A 225 -16.31 -8.42 -12.81
N PHE A 226 -16.51 -9.72 -12.95
CA PHE A 226 -15.40 -10.65 -13.11
C PHE A 226 -14.62 -10.39 -14.41
N ILE A 227 -13.30 -10.24 -14.28
CA ILE A 227 -12.39 -10.09 -15.43
C ILE A 227 -11.56 -11.36 -15.59
N LYS A 228 -11.79 -12.09 -16.67
CA LYS A 228 -10.93 -13.22 -17.08
C LYS A 228 -9.66 -12.66 -17.73
N GLY A 229 -8.50 -12.89 -17.12
CA GLY A 229 -7.20 -12.45 -17.64
C GLY A 229 -6.03 -12.87 -16.75
N ARG A 230 -4.81 -12.61 -17.23
CA ARG A 230 -3.57 -12.78 -16.45
C ARG A 230 -3.41 -11.61 -15.48
N GLU A 231 -2.99 -11.89 -14.25
CA GLU A 231 -2.67 -10.86 -13.26
C GLU A 231 -1.24 -10.35 -13.48
N VAL A 232 -1.10 -9.06 -13.78
CA VAL A 232 0.20 -8.44 -14.05
C VAL A 232 0.38 -7.18 -13.22
N GLU A 233 1.59 -6.96 -12.72
CA GLU A 233 1.92 -5.86 -11.81
C GLU A 233 3.03 -5.00 -12.42
N CYS A 234 2.96 -3.68 -12.22
CA CYS A 234 4.00 -2.74 -12.65
C CYS A 234 4.35 -1.80 -11.49
N ALA A 235 5.62 -1.78 -11.07
CA ALA A 235 6.10 -0.82 -10.09
C ALA A 235 6.42 0.53 -10.75
N VAL A 236 6.06 1.63 -10.09
CA VAL A 236 6.30 3.02 -10.50
C VAL A 236 7.02 3.77 -9.37
N LEU A 237 8.03 4.57 -9.73
CA LEU A 237 8.91 5.30 -8.81
C LEU A 237 9.15 6.72 -9.35
N GLY A 238 9.01 7.73 -8.50
CA GLY A 238 9.35 9.11 -8.83
C GLY A 238 8.38 10.14 -8.25
N ASN A 239 8.63 11.41 -8.59
CA ASN A 239 7.76 12.54 -8.26
C ASN A 239 7.20 13.13 -9.56
N GLU A 240 7.74 14.26 -10.03
CA GLU A 240 7.30 14.93 -11.27
C GLU A 240 7.58 14.09 -12.53
N ASN A 241 8.68 13.33 -12.54
CA ASN A 241 9.11 12.49 -13.65
C ASN A 241 9.10 11.00 -13.28
N PRO A 242 7.92 10.38 -13.10
CA PRO A 242 7.81 8.99 -12.67
C PRO A 242 8.32 8.03 -13.76
N GLN A 243 8.99 6.96 -13.31
CA GLN A 243 9.50 5.87 -14.13
C GLN A 243 8.78 4.57 -13.78
N SER A 244 8.51 3.75 -14.79
CA SER A 244 7.98 2.41 -14.62
C SER A 244 9.09 1.37 -14.70
N SER A 245 9.07 0.39 -13.80
CA SER A 245 9.84 -0.85 -13.91
C SER A 245 9.36 -1.73 -15.08
N LEU A 246 10.05 -2.85 -15.34
CA LEU A 246 9.52 -3.99 -16.09
C LEU A 246 8.24 -4.53 -15.44
N VAL A 247 7.48 -5.31 -16.21
CA VAL A 247 6.21 -5.87 -15.74
C VAL A 247 6.44 -7.23 -15.10
N GLY A 248 5.76 -7.47 -13.98
CA GLY A 248 5.68 -8.77 -13.34
C GLY A 248 4.36 -9.47 -13.64
N GLU A 249 4.32 -10.76 -13.38
CA GLU A 249 3.09 -11.55 -13.48
C GLU A 249 2.95 -12.46 -12.27
N ILE A 250 1.72 -12.54 -11.77
CA ILE A 250 1.33 -13.49 -10.75
C ILE A 250 0.63 -14.64 -11.45
N GLN A 251 1.19 -15.84 -11.30
CA GLN A 251 0.56 -17.07 -11.76
C GLN A 251 0.04 -17.81 -10.52
N PRO A 252 -1.24 -17.60 -10.13
CA PRO A 252 -1.80 -18.30 -8.98
C PRO A 252 -1.86 -19.80 -9.26
N GLN A 253 -1.57 -20.62 -8.25
CA GLN A 253 -1.72 -22.09 -8.31
C GLN A 253 -3.13 -22.54 -7.87
N GLU A 254 -3.97 -21.60 -7.42
CA GLU A 254 -5.37 -21.77 -7.03
C GLU A 254 -6.29 -20.87 -7.91
N GLU A 255 -7.62 -20.99 -7.77
CA GLU A 255 -8.59 -20.26 -8.61
C GLU A 255 -8.52 -18.71 -8.45
N PHE A 256 -7.91 -18.19 -7.38
CA PHE A 256 -7.62 -16.76 -7.19
C PHE A 256 -6.43 -16.50 -6.24
N TYR A 257 -5.81 -15.33 -6.34
CA TYR A 257 -4.67 -14.93 -5.50
C TYR A 257 -5.10 -14.44 -4.10
N SER A 258 -5.24 -15.39 -3.17
CA SER A 258 -5.70 -15.20 -1.78
C SER A 258 -4.60 -14.67 -0.83
N TYR A 259 -4.98 -14.22 0.38
CA TYR A 259 -4.03 -13.82 1.43
C TYR A 259 -3.01 -14.94 1.76
N SER A 260 -3.49 -16.18 1.84
CA SER A 260 -2.63 -17.35 2.10
C SER A 260 -1.64 -17.58 0.96
N ALA A 261 -2.08 -17.48 -0.29
CA ALA A 261 -1.21 -17.59 -1.46
C ALA A 261 -0.19 -16.44 -1.56
N LYS A 262 -0.54 -15.24 -1.09
CA LYS A 262 0.35 -14.06 -1.08
C LYS A 262 1.48 -14.16 -0.06
N TYR A 263 1.22 -14.73 1.13
CA TYR A 263 2.12 -14.48 2.30
C TYR A 263 2.38 -15.68 3.22
N LEU A 264 1.56 -16.72 3.16
CA LEU A 264 1.68 -17.90 4.03
C LEU A 264 2.27 -19.09 3.29
N ASN A 265 1.98 -19.24 2.00
CA ASN A 265 2.45 -20.33 1.17
C ASN A 265 3.34 -19.81 0.02
N PRO A 266 4.69 -19.94 0.12
CA PRO A 266 5.61 -19.61 -0.97
C PRO A 266 5.34 -20.38 -2.28
N ALA A 267 4.60 -21.49 -2.23
CA ALA A 267 4.17 -22.25 -3.40
C ALA A 267 2.77 -21.87 -3.91
N GLY A 268 2.04 -20.95 -3.25
CA GLY A 268 0.66 -20.59 -3.60
C GLY A 268 0.52 -19.75 -4.87
N ALA A 269 1.60 -19.08 -5.30
CA ALA A 269 1.68 -18.45 -6.62
C ALA A 269 3.13 -18.38 -7.11
N LYS A 270 3.31 -18.54 -8.42
CA LYS A 270 4.60 -18.30 -9.07
C LYS A 270 4.66 -16.84 -9.51
N LEU A 271 5.65 -16.12 -8.98
CA LEU A 271 5.92 -14.72 -9.34
C LEU A 271 6.96 -14.68 -10.46
N LEU A 272 6.59 -14.16 -11.62
CA LEU A 272 7.51 -13.87 -12.72
C LEU A 272 7.89 -12.39 -12.67
N ALA A 273 9.18 -12.10 -12.49
CA ALA A 273 9.73 -10.75 -12.42
C ALA A 273 11.09 -10.72 -13.16
N PRO A 274 11.12 -10.41 -14.47
CA PRO A 274 10.01 -9.95 -15.30
C PRO A 274 9.12 -11.09 -15.84
N THR A 275 7.94 -10.73 -16.35
CA THR A 275 7.07 -11.60 -17.16
C THR A 275 7.69 -11.93 -18.53
N ASN A 276 7.15 -12.96 -19.21
CA ASN A 276 7.52 -13.35 -20.58
C ASN A 276 6.61 -12.71 -21.66
N LEU A 277 5.83 -11.69 -21.31
CA LEU A 277 4.94 -11.01 -22.26
C LEU A 277 5.70 -10.32 -23.41
N PRO A 278 5.07 -10.20 -24.60
CA PRO A 278 5.65 -9.45 -25.71
C PRO A 278 5.98 -8.00 -25.31
N PHE A 279 7.08 -7.48 -25.88
CA PHE A 279 7.58 -6.13 -25.60
C PHE A 279 6.49 -5.04 -25.75
N GLN A 280 5.67 -5.13 -26.80
CA GLN A 280 4.59 -4.17 -27.05
C GLN A 280 3.54 -4.18 -25.92
N THR A 281 3.20 -5.36 -25.39
CA THR A 281 2.29 -5.52 -24.26
C THR A 281 2.88 -4.92 -22.97
N VAL A 282 4.17 -5.18 -22.72
CA VAL A 282 4.91 -4.59 -21.58
C VAL A 282 4.88 -3.06 -21.67
N LYS A 283 5.18 -2.49 -22.84
CA LYS A 283 5.14 -1.03 -23.06
C LYS A 283 3.75 -0.43 -22.84
N LYS A 284 2.70 -1.13 -23.28
CA LYS A 284 1.30 -0.72 -23.04
C LYS A 284 0.98 -0.69 -21.54
N ILE A 285 1.35 -1.71 -20.79
CA ILE A 285 1.11 -1.79 -19.34
C ILE A 285 1.89 -0.69 -18.61
N GLN A 286 3.17 -0.50 -18.94
CA GLN A 286 4.01 0.58 -18.39
C GLN A 286 3.40 1.96 -18.62
N LYS A 287 2.91 2.22 -19.85
CA LYS A 287 2.24 3.48 -20.19
C LYS A 287 1.01 3.71 -19.30
N ILE A 288 0.12 2.72 -19.20
CA ILE A 288 -1.09 2.82 -18.37
C ILE A 288 -0.72 2.98 -16.89
N ALA A 289 0.29 2.27 -16.38
CA ALA A 289 0.73 2.42 -14.99
C ALA A 289 1.19 3.85 -14.68
N LEU A 290 1.91 4.49 -15.60
CA LEU A 290 2.30 5.91 -15.46
C LEU A 290 1.09 6.86 -15.57
N GLU A 291 0.10 6.56 -16.41
CA GLU A 291 -1.14 7.33 -16.50
C GLU A 291 -1.95 7.24 -15.20
N VAL A 292 -2.12 6.04 -14.63
CA VAL A 292 -2.76 5.81 -13.33
C VAL A 292 -2.05 6.59 -12.22
N TYR A 293 -0.72 6.47 -12.17
CA TYR A 293 0.12 7.14 -11.18
C TYR A 293 -0.06 8.67 -11.20
N ARG A 294 -0.08 9.26 -12.40
CA ARG A 294 -0.28 10.71 -12.59
C ARG A 294 -1.71 11.14 -12.28
N ALA A 295 -2.71 10.38 -12.72
CA ALA A 295 -4.12 10.71 -12.49
C ALA A 295 -4.47 10.80 -10.99
N LEU A 296 -3.78 10.01 -10.16
CA LEU A 296 -3.96 9.99 -8.71
C LEU A 296 -2.98 10.91 -7.95
N GLY A 297 -2.10 11.63 -8.67
CA GLY A 297 -1.13 12.55 -8.10
C GLY A 297 -0.09 11.89 -7.18
N VAL A 298 0.21 10.60 -7.40
CA VAL A 298 1.09 9.82 -6.53
C VAL A 298 2.52 10.38 -6.59
N THR A 299 3.25 10.26 -5.47
CA THR A 299 4.67 10.61 -5.37
C THR A 299 5.42 9.50 -4.63
N GLY A 300 6.74 9.47 -4.75
CA GLY A 300 7.57 8.41 -4.18
C GLY A 300 7.42 7.11 -4.96
N MET A 301 6.42 6.29 -4.60
CA MET A 301 6.26 4.92 -5.11
C MET A 301 4.81 4.49 -5.20
N ALA A 302 4.53 3.56 -6.11
CA ALA A 302 3.34 2.72 -6.07
C ALA A 302 3.53 1.46 -6.93
N ARG A 303 2.71 0.46 -6.68
CA ARG A 303 2.54 -0.68 -7.60
C ARG A 303 1.14 -0.65 -8.19
N VAL A 304 1.03 -0.73 -9.50
CA VAL A 304 -0.26 -0.77 -10.21
C VAL A 304 -0.49 -2.19 -10.70
N ASP A 305 -1.66 -2.73 -10.39
CA ASP A 305 -2.02 -4.11 -10.65
C ASP A 305 -3.13 -4.14 -11.73
N PHE A 306 -3.01 -5.07 -12.68
CA PHE A 306 -3.86 -5.15 -13.87
C PHE A 306 -4.33 -6.56 -14.16
N PHE A 307 -5.44 -6.65 -14.89
CA PHE A 307 -5.82 -7.84 -15.63
C PHE A 307 -5.51 -7.67 -17.12
N LEU A 308 -4.74 -8.59 -17.69
CA LEU A 308 -4.50 -8.70 -19.13
C LEU A 308 -5.42 -9.77 -19.73
N GLN A 309 -6.40 -9.35 -20.51
CA GLN A 309 -7.36 -10.24 -21.15
C GLN A 309 -6.76 -10.94 -22.39
N PRO A 310 -7.31 -12.10 -22.82
CA PRO A 310 -6.82 -12.82 -24.00
C PRO A 310 -6.79 -12.00 -25.30
N ASN A 311 -7.67 -11.02 -25.44
CA ASN A 311 -7.71 -10.10 -26.58
C ASN A 311 -6.70 -8.92 -26.47
N GLY A 312 -5.78 -8.94 -25.51
CA GLY A 312 -4.77 -7.90 -25.32
C GLY A 312 -5.26 -6.62 -24.65
N ARG A 313 -6.50 -6.59 -24.14
CA ARG A 313 -7.00 -5.48 -23.31
C ARG A 313 -6.36 -5.53 -21.92
N VAL A 314 -5.86 -4.38 -21.48
CA VAL A 314 -5.30 -4.17 -20.14
C VAL A 314 -6.35 -3.42 -19.33
N ILE A 315 -6.76 -3.99 -18.20
CA ILE A 315 -7.76 -3.41 -17.30
C ILE A 315 -7.11 -3.17 -15.95
N THR A 316 -7.14 -1.92 -15.46
CA THR A 316 -6.59 -1.55 -14.17
C THR A 316 -7.44 -2.13 -13.04
N SER A 317 -6.81 -2.84 -12.11
CA SER A 317 -7.46 -3.46 -10.95
C SER A 317 -7.39 -2.56 -9.73
N GLU A 318 -6.18 -2.26 -9.27
CA GLU A 318 -5.89 -1.48 -8.07
C GLU A 318 -4.51 -0.83 -8.15
N ILE A 319 -4.25 0.07 -7.21
CA ILE A 319 -2.95 0.68 -6.96
C ILE A 319 -2.61 0.49 -5.48
N ASN A 320 -1.38 0.12 -5.18
CA ASN A 320 -0.85 -0.01 -3.82
C ASN A 320 0.18 1.10 -3.60
N THR A 321 -0.13 2.05 -2.72
CA THR A 321 0.71 3.23 -2.45
C THR A 321 1.83 2.91 -1.45
N ILE A 322 1.68 1.85 -0.65
CA ILE A 322 2.74 1.24 0.15
C ILE A 322 2.79 -0.25 -0.22
N PRO A 323 3.38 -0.63 -1.37
CA PRO A 323 3.41 -2.04 -1.76
C PRO A 323 4.24 -2.87 -0.79
N GLY A 324 4.14 -4.20 -0.84
CA GLY A 324 5.00 -5.08 -0.06
C GLY A 324 6.49 -4.83 -0.35
N PHE A 325 7.31 -4.75 0.71
CA PHE A 325 8.73 -4.37 0.64
C PHE A 325 9.68 -5.46 1.18
N THR A 326 9.24 -6.73 1.19
CA THR A 326 10.16 -7.83 1.48
C THR A 326 11.07 -8.10 0.28
N GLU A 327 12.21 -8.78 0.47
CA GLU A 327 13.11 -9.15 -0.64
C GLU A 327 12.43 -10.02 -1.70
N ILE A 328 11.37 -10.73 -1.34
CA ILE A 328 10.60 -11.57 -2.27
C ILE A 328 9.39 -10.85 -2.86
N SER A 329 9.06 -9.64 -2.39
CA SER A 329 7.91 -8.86 -2.84
C SER A 329 8.10 -8.34 -4.27
N MET A 330 7.00 -8.18 -5.00
CA MET A 330 7.04 -7.81 -6.41
C MET A 330 7.69 -6.43 -6.63
N TYR A 331 7.37 -5.42 -5.81
CA TYR A 331 7.86 -4.06 -6.05
C TYR A 331 9.41 -3.96 -6.06
N PRO A 332 10.15 -4.43 -5.02
CA PRO A 332 11.61 -4.47 -5.08
C PRO A 332 12.15 -5.36 -6.22
N LYS A 333 11.53 -6.53 -6.47
CA LYS A 333 11.97 -7.45 -7.53
C LYS A 333 11.87 -6.84 -8.93
N LEU A 334 10.80 -6.11 -9.22
CA LEU A 334 10.65 -5.47 -10.53
C LEU A 334 11.68 -4.38 -10.74
N TRP A 335 12.00 -3.59 -9.71
CA TRP A 335 13.08 -2.61 -9.80
C TRP A 335 14.45 -3.27 -9.96
N GLN A 336 14.71 -4.36 -9.23
CA GLN A 336 15.95 -5.13 -9.40
C GLN A 336 16.08 -5.70 -10.82
N ALA A 337 15.00 -6.30 -11.36
CA ALA A 337 14.95 -6.77 -12.74
C ALA A 337 15.10 -5.62 -13.77
N SER A 338 14.74 -4.40 -13.38
CA SER A 338 14.90 -3.18 -14.17
C SER A 338 16.26 -2.49 -13.97
N GLY A 339 17.21 -3.14 -13.27
CA GLY A 339 18.56 -2.62 -13.08
C GLY A 339 18.74 -1.67 -11.88
N LEU A 340 17.75 -1.56 -10.97
CA LEU A 340 17.85 -0.78 -9.74
C LEU A 340 17.92 -1.70 -8.51
N PRO A 341 19.12 -1.96 -7.94
CA PRO A 341 19.28 -2.82 -6.77
C PRO A 341 18.54 -2.30 -5.54
N TYR A 342 18.13 -3.21 -4.65
CA TYR A 342 17.27 -2.88 -3.53
C TYR A 342 17.83 -1.79 -2.58
N PRO A 343 19.11 -1.79 -2.15
CA PRO A 343 19.67 -0.69 -1.36
C PRO A 343 19.60 0.67 -2.09
N LYS A 344 19.82 0.67 -3.41
CA LYS A 344 19.73 1.88 -4.26
C LYS A 344 18.30 2.37 -4.45
N LEU A 345 17.33 1.46 -4.52
CA LEU A 345 15.92 1.80 -4.48
C LEU A 345 15.56 2.55 -3.18
N LEU A 346 16.03 2.08 -2.03
CA LEU A 346 15.78 2.72 -0.74
C LEU A 346 16.44 4.12 -0.65
N GLU A 347 17.68 4.26 -1.10
CA GLU A 347 18.36 5.56 -1.22
C GLU A 347 17.55 6.53 -2.12
N LYS A 348 17.06 6.04 -3.26
CA LYS A 348 16.27 6.86 -4.19
C LYS A 348 14.96 7.33 -3.58
N LEU A 349 14.25 6.47 -2.83
CA LEU A 349 13.02 6.83 -2.13
C LEU A 349 13.22 7.91 -1.07
N VAL A 350 14.32 7.84 -0.33
CA VAL A 350 14.72 8.89 0.62
C VAL A 350 15.00 10.20 -0.12
N SER A 351 15.68 10.18 -1.27
CA SER A 351 15.89 11.39 -2.09
C SER A 351 14.56 12.02 -2.53
N LEU A 352 13.65 11.20 -3.07
CA LEU A 352 12.34 11.65 -3.55
C LEU A 352 11.51 12.29 -2.43
N ALA A 353 11.55 11.73 -1.22
CA ALA A 353 10.88 12.32 -0.05
C ALA A 353 11.42 13.71 0.31
N LEU A 354 12.74 13.90 0.25
CA LEU A 354 13.38 15.20 0.51
C LEU A 354 13.04 16.23 -0.57
N GLU A 355 12.99 15.81 -1.84
CA GLU A 355 12.59 16.66 -2.96
C GLU A 355 11.16 17.19 -2.76
N THR A 356 10.21 16.29 -2.49
CA THR A 356 8.81 16.66 -2.20
C THR A 356 8.70 17.60 -1.01
N TYR A 357 9.46 17.32 0.07
CA TYR A 357 9.47 18.17 1.26
C TYR A 357 10.02 19.58 0.97
N LYS A 358 11.13 19.69 0.23
CA LYS A 358 11.71 20.97 -0.19
C LYS A 358 10.73 21.76 -1.06
N ALA A 359 10.05 21.11 -2.00
CA ALA A 359 9.05 21.75 -2.84
C ALA A 359 7.90 22.33 -2.00
N LYS A 360 7.35 21.55 -1.06
CA LYS A 360 6.31 22.00 -0.12
C LYS A 360 6.75 23.17 0.74
N LYS A 361 8.01 23.21 1.17
CA LYS A 361 8.57 24.28 2.02
C LYS A 361 8.73 25.62 1.30
N ARG A 362 8.74 25.65 -0.03
CA ARG A 362 8.79 26.89 -0.82
C ARG A 362 7.44 27.59 -0.89
N LEU A 363 6.34 26.90 -0.57
CA LEU A 363 4.99 27.47 -0.61
C LEU A 363 4.79 28.42 0.58
N ARG A 364 4.19 29.59 0.32
CA ARG A 364 3.79 30.53 1.38
C ARG A 364 2.56 29.99 2.12
N ARG A 365 2.61 30.00 3.45
CA ARG A 365 1.53 29.50 4.34
C ARG A 365 1.07 30.54 5.38
N SER A 366 1.63 31.73 5.34
CA SER A 366 1.27 32.89 6.16
C SER A 366 1.44 34.14 5.29
N TYR A 367 0.53 35.09 5.44
CA TYR A 367 0.58 36.41 4.81
C TYR A 367 0.61 37.48 5.89
#